data_AF-A0A6P7SV42-F1
#
_entry.id   AF-A0A6P7SV42-F1
#
_cell.length_a   1.000
_cell.length_b   1.000
_cell.length_c   1.000
_cell.angle_alpha   90.00
_cell.angle_beta   90.00
_cell.angle_gamma   90.00
#
_symmetry.space_group_name_H-M   'P 1'
#
loop_
_entity.id
_entity.type
_entity.pdbx_description
1 polymer ?
#
loop_
_entity_poly.entity_id
_entity_poly.type
_entity_poly.pdbx_seq_one_letter_code
_entity_poly.pdbx_strand_id
1 'polypeptide(L)'
;MEDETHLDHSESMLEENSLYLPSVTDLDTDVKKTADICVKNNSLLPMIKLELKSKLQLKRHRNGQSLDIDAEPKPEYKMSPSEIQRRNEMKNRNKVAAKKYRDKQRMKKYENETVLEELTTKNNNLKQLYQEMLSMLMDLKAQENPVVKAEPYP
;
A
#
# COMPACT_ATOMS: atom_id res chain seq x y z
N MET A 1 -78.15 31.01 8.46
CA MET A 1 -77.66 29.64 8.22
C MET A 1 -76.66 29.75 7.10
N GLU A 2 -75.40 29.56 7.48
CA GLU A 2 -74.28 29.00 6.72
C GLU A 2 -73.67 29.86 5.60
N ASP A 3 -72.59 30.53 6.03
CA ASP A 3 -71.36 30.82 5.29
C ASP A 3 -70.91 29.64 4.43
N GLU A 4 -70.41 29.88 3.21
CA GLU A 4 -69.19 29.22 2.73
C GLU A 4 -68.43 30.17 1.78
N THR A 5 -67.32 30.68 2.30
CA THR A 5 -66.25 31.35 1.56
C THR A 5 -65.54 30.35 0.67
N HIS A 6 -65.75 30.43 -0.65
CA HIS A 6 -64.95 29.66 -1.60
C HIS A 6 -63.58 30.36 -1.73
N LEU A 7 -62.61 29.93 -0.90
CA LEU A 7 -61.20 30.31 -1.06
C LEU A 7 -60.70 29.78 -2.41
N ASP A 8 -60.30 30.70 -3.27
CA ASP A 8 -59.52 30.43 -4.48
C ASP A 8 -58.11 29.98 -4.07
N HIS A 9 -57.86 28.67 -4.00
CA HIS A 9 -56.53 28.08 -3.77
C HIS A 9 -55.83 27.83 -5.11
N SER A 10 -55.72 28.87 -5.94
CA SER A 10 -55.05 28.81 -7.23
C SER A 10 -53.68 29.51 -7.22
N GLU A 11 -52.98 29.46 -6.08
CA GLU A 11 -51.57 29.80 -5.96
C GLU A 11 -50.93 28.86 -4.93
N SER A 12 -49.68 28.43 -5.18
CA SER A 12 -48.87 27.54 -4.33
C SER A 12 -48.95 26.02 -4.57
N MET A 13 -48.67 25.57 -5.80
CA MET A 13 -48.16 24.21 -6.05
C MET A 13 -46.99 24.20 -7.06
N LEU A 14 -46.09 25.19 -6.99
CA LEU A 14 -44.86 25.24 -7.81
C LEU A 14 -43.59 25.56 -7.02
N GLU A 15 -43.56 25.35 -5.71
CA GLU A 15 -42.36 25.53 -4.88
C GLU A 15 -42.05 24.30 -4.04
N GLU A 16 -41.92 23.11 -4.64
CA GLU A 16 -41.41 21.96 -3.87
C GLU A 16 -40.56 20.95 -4.67
N ASN A 17 -40.05 21.35 -5.84
CA ASN A 17 -38.84 20.74 -6.39
C ASN A 17 -37.65 21.63 -6.05
N SER A 18 -37.35 21.69 -4.75
CA SER A 18 -36.06 22.15 -4.25
C SER A 18 -34.98 21.34 -4.96
N LEU A 19 -34.42 21.93 -6.01
CA LEU A 19 -33.16 21.56 -6.62
C LEU A 19 -32.11 21.53 -5.50
N TYR A 20 -31.91 20.36 -4.89
CA TYR A 20 -30.70 20.10 -4.12
C TYR A 20 -29.56 19.91 -5.13
N LEU A 21 -29.22 20.99 -5.83
CA LEU A 21 -27.87 21.18 -6.31
C LEU A 21 -27.02 21.29 -5.05
N PRO A 22 -26.02 20.42 -4.84
CA PRO A 22 -25.11 20.55 -3.72
C PRO A 22 -24.64 22.00 -3.70
N SER A 23 -24.89 22.69 -2.59
CA SER A 23 -24.42 24.04 -2.43
C SER A 23 -22.91 24.05 -2.73
N VAL A 24 -22.41 25.08 -3.41
CA VAL A 24 -20.97 25.18 -3.74
C VAL A 24 -20.09 24.97 -2.49
N THR A 25 -20.63 25.31 -1.31
CA THR A 25 -20.06 25.11 0.02
C THR A 25 -19.92 23.65 0.47
N ASP A 26 -20.77 22.72 0.00
CA ASP A 26 -20.69 21.30 0.35
C ASP A 26 -19.58 20.58 -0.43
N LEU A 27 -19.40 20.92 -1.70
CA LEU A 27 -18.37 20.34 -2.56
C LEU A 27 -16.96 20.71 -2.09
N ASP A 28 -16.75 21.98 -1.74
CA ASP A 28 -15.46 22.48 -1.23
C ASP A 28 -15.10 21.82 0.11
N THR A 29 -16.10 21.52 0.93
CA THR A 29 -15.91 20.82 2.20
C THR A 29 -15.46 19.37 1.99
N ASP A 30 -16.06 18.66 1.02
CA ASP A 30 -15.71 17.27 0.70
C ASP A 30 -14.36 17.15 0.01
N VAL A 31 -14.00 18.10 -0.85
CA VAL A 31 -12.66 18.18 -1.46
C VAL A 31 -11.60 18.39 -0.39
N LYS A 32 -11.83 19.32 0.55
CA LYS A 32 -10.90 19.60 1.65
C LYS A 32 -10.70 18.38 2.56
N LYS A 33 -11.79 17.73 2.98
CA LYS A 33 -11.72 16.49 3.77
C LYS A 33 -10.97 15.37 3.04
N THR A 34 -11.21 15.22 1.74
CA THR A 34 -10.55 14.19 0.93
C THR A 34 -9.07 14.47 0.74
N ALA A 35 -8.69 15.74 0.58
CA ALA A 35 -7.29 16.17 0.51
C ALA A 35 -6.53 15.82 1.80
N ASP A 36 -7.13 16.09 2.97
CA ASP A 36 -6.54 15.73 4.27
C ASP A 36 -6.30 14.21 4.39
N ILE A 37 -7.23 13.39 3.88
CA ILE A 37 -7.10 11.93 3.86
C ILE A 37 -5.96 11.50 2.92
N CYS A 38 -5.83 12.13 1.76
CA CYS A 38 -4.75 11.85 0.81
C CYS A 38 -3.37 12.12 1.42
N VAL A 39 -3.23 13.26 2.13
CA VAL A 39 -1.99 13.63 2.81
C VAL A 39 -1.66 12.63 3.92
N LYS A 40 -2.63 12.28 4.77
CA LYS A 40 -2.42 11.31 5.87
C LYS A 40 -2.02 9.92 5.39
N ASN A 41 -2.61 9.45 4.29
CA ASN A 41 -2.41 8.09 3.78
C ASN A 41 -1.33 7.99 2.71
N ASN A 42 -0.68 9.12 2.35
CA ASN A 42 0.24 9.23 1.21
C ASN A 42 -0.30 8.54 -0.06
N SER A 43 -1.58 8.78 -0.35
CA SER A 43 -2.29 8.09 -1.43
C SER A 43 -3.27 9.04 -2.12
N LEU A 44 -3.16 9.16 -3.45
CA LEU A 44 -4.03 10.01 -4.26
C LEU A 44 -5.40 9.36 -4.55
N LEU A 45 -5.56 8.07 -4.24
CA LEU A 45 -6.75 7.30 -4.58
C LEU A 45 -8.07 7.90 -4.06
N PRO A 46 -8.16 8.43 -2.83
CA PRO A 46 -9.37 9.10 -2.35
C PRO A 46 -9.80 10.27 -3.25
N MET A 47 -8.85 11.09 -3.71
CA MET A 47 -9.15 12.23 -4.58
C MET A 47 -9.65 11.79 -5.95
N ILE A 48 -9.02 10.75 -6.53
CA ILE A 48 -9.46 10.16 -7.80
C ILE A 48 -10.89 9.62 -7.68
N LYS A 49 -11.24 8.98 -6.55
CA LYS A 49 -12.60 8.47 -6.31
C LYS A 49 -13.63 9.60 -6.23
N LEU A 50 -13.29 10.71 -5.59
CA LEU A 50 -14.17 11.88 -5.49
C LEU A 50 -14.46 12.45 -6.89
N GLU A 51 -13.41 12.67 -7.70
CA GLU A 51 -13.56 13.17 -9.07
C GLU A 51 -14.43 12.25 -9.94
N LEU A 52 -14.19 10.94 -9.86
CA LEU A 52 -14.98 9.95 -10.60
C LEU A 52 -16.45 9.95 -10.16
N LYS A 53 -16.72 10.12 -8.85
CA LYS A 53 -18.07 10.24 -8.32
C LYS A 53 -18.77 11.46 -8.91
N SER A 54 -18.15 12.64 -8.88
CA SER A 54 -18.73 13.87 -9.45
C SER A 54 -18.96 13.76 -10.96
N LYS A 55 -18.01 13.17 -11.71
CA LYS A 55 -18.18 12.91 -13.14
C LYS A 55 -19.36 11.99 -13.43
N LEU A 56 -19.56 10.96 -12.61
CA LEU A 56 -20.69 10.03 -12.75
C LEU A 56 -22.01 10.72 -12.43
N GLN A 57 -22.08 11.50 -11.34
CA GLN A 57 -23.26 12.28 -10.97
C GLN A 57 -23.65 13.26 -12.08
N LEU A 58 -22.67 13.97 -12.66
CA LEU A 58 -22.91 14.88 -13.78
C LEU A 58 -23.46 14.13 -15.01
N LYS A 59 -22.91 12.95 -15.32
CA LYS A 59 -23.40 12.13 -16.44
C LYS A 59 -24.83 11.64 -16.20
N ARG A 60 -25.17 11.21 -14.97
CA ARG A 60 -26.52 10.79 -14.58
C ARG A 60 -27.51 11.95 -14.68
N HIS A 61 -27.14 13.12 -14.17
CA HIS A 61 -27.94 14.34 -14.29
C HIS A 61 -28.26 14.67 -15.75
N ARG A 62 -27.25 14.63 -16.64
CA ARG A 62 -27.44 14.85 -18.08
C ARG A 62 -28.39 13.83 -18.74
N ASN A 63 -28.46 12.63 -18.18
CA ASN A 63 -29.34 11.56 -18.64
C ASN A 63 -30.71 11.57 -17.95
N GLY A 64 -31.01 12.56 -17.09
CA GLY A 64 -32.25 12.62 -16.31
C GLY A 64 -32.37 11.56 -15.21
N GLN A 65 -31.25 10.94 -14.83
CA GLN A 65 -31.18 9.93 -13.77
C GLN A 65 -30.89 10.58 -12.42
N SER A 66 -31.30 9.91 -11.33
CA SER A 66 -31.03 10.40 -9.96
C SER A 66 -29.53 10.60 -9.72
N LEU A 67 -29.20 11.66 -8.98
CA LEU A 67 -27.85 11.99 -8.50
C LEU A 67 -27.36 11.02 -7.43
N ASP A 68 -28.29 10.28 -6.81
CA ASP A 68 -27.96 9.31 -5.78
C ASP A 68 -27.56 7.97 -6.44
N ILE A 69 -26.25 7.76 -6.54
CA ILE A 69 -25.66 6.59 -7.19
C ILE A 69 -25.99 5.31 -6.40
N ASP A 70 -26.24 5.42 -5.10
CA ASP A 70 -26.47 4.29 -4.20
C ASP A 70 -27.95 3.89 -4.08
N ALA A 71 -28.87 4.69 -4.63
CA ALA A 71 -30.31 4.44 -4.56
C ALA A 71 -30.83 3.41 -5.59
N GLU A 72 -30.11 3.17 -6.68
CA GLU A 72 -30.52 2.18 -7.69
C GLU A 72 -29.98 0.77 -7.40
N PRO A 73 -30.79 -0.29 -7.56
CA PRO A 73 -30.31 -1.66 -7.45
C PRO A 73 -29.22 -1.90 -8.49
N LYS A 74 -28.04 -2.33 -8.03
CA LYS A 74 -26.93 -2.66 -8.94
C LYS A 74 -27.36 -3.83 -9.82
N PRO A 75 -27.28 -3.71 -11.16
CA PRO A 75 -27.63 -4.82 -12.04
C PRO A 75 -26.71 -6.02 -11.74
N GLU A 76 -27.32 -7.15 -11.41
CA GLU A 76 -26.59 -8.41 -11.18
C GLU A 76 -26.05 -8.92 -12.52
N TYR A 77 -24.79 -8.60 -12.81
CA TYR A 77 -24.12 -9.12 -13.99
C TYR A 77 -23.82 -10.62 -13.80
N LYS A 78 -24.49 -11.46 -14.59
CA LYS A 78 -24.17 -12.89 -14.70
C LYS A 78 -23.10 -13.07 -15.77
N MET A 79 -21.93 -13.56 -15.38
CA MET A 79 -20.86 -13.87 -16.33
C MET A 79 -21.32 -14.95 -17.32
N SER A 80 -21.00 -14.74 -18.59
CA SER A 80 -21.18 -15.74 -19.64
C SER A 80 -20.24 -16.94 -19.44
N PRO A 81 -20.57 -18.12 -19.99
CA PRO A 81 -19.71 -19.31 -19.89
C PRO A 81 -18.27 -19.08 -20.39
N SER A 82 -18.10 -18.27 -21.44
CA SER A 82 -16.79 -17.94 -22.01
C SER A 82 -15.95 -17.06 -21.08
N GLU A 83 -16.56 -16.11 -20.39
CA GLU A 83 -15.90 -15.29 -19.37
C GLU A 83 -15.48 -16.13 -18.17
N ILE A 84 -16.32 -17.08 -17.75
CA ILE A 84 -15.99 -18.02 -16.66
C ILE A 84 -14.76 -18.86 -17.03
N GLN A 85 -14.72 -19.39 -18.26
CA GLN A 85 -13.58 -20.17 -18.75
C GLN A 85 -12.30 -19.32 -18.78
N ARG A 86 -12.35 -18.12 -19.38
CA ARG A 86 -11.19 -17.20 -19.42
C ARG A 86 -10.68 -16.84 -18.03
N ARG A 87 -11.61 -16.63 -17.08
CA ARG A 87 -11.26 -16.35 -15.68
C ARG A 87 -10.57 -17.54 -15.01
N ASN A 88 -11.04 -18.76 -15.26
CA ASN A 88 -10.44 -19.97 -14.71
C ASN A 88 -9.03 -20.21 -15.28
N GLU A 89 -8.83 -20.00 -16.57
CA GLU A 89 -7.49 -20.07 -17.19
C GLU A 89 -6.54 -19.05 -16.57
N MET A 90 -6.99 -17.81 -16.40
CA MET A 90 -6.19 -16.76 -15.77
C MET A 90 -5.84 -17.10 -14.32
N LYS A 91 -6.79 -17.63 -13.54
CA LYS A 91 -6.55 -18.10 -12.17
C LYS A 91 -5.49 -19.21 -12.15
N ASN A 92 -5.57 -20.16 -13.07
CA ASN A 92 -4.59 -21.26 -13.16
C ASN A 92 -3.20 -20.74 -13.51
N ARG A 93 -3.08 -19.84 -14.49
CA ARG A 93 -1.80 -19.19 -14.83
C ARG A 93 -1.22 -18.42 -13.65
N ASN A 94 -2.05 -17.66 -12.93
CA ASN A 94 -1.63 -16.93 -11.74
C ASN A 94 -1.16 -17.87 -10.63
N LYS A 95 -1.89 -18.97 -10.38
CA LYS A 95 -1.50 -20.01 -9.42
C LYS A 95 -0.11 -20.58 -9.72
N VAL A 96 0.16 -20.89 -11.00
CA VAL A 96 1.46 -21.40 -11.44
C VAL A 96 2.56 -20.34 -11.26
N ALA A 97 2.30 -19.09 -11.66
CA ALA A 97 3.24 -17.99 -11.50
C ALA A 97 3.57 -17.71 -10.03
N ALA A 98 2.56 -17.72 -9.15
CA ALA A 98 2.72 -17.53 -7.71
C ALA A 98 3.54 -18.66 -7.08
N LYS A 99 3.31 -19.92 -7.49
CA LYS A 99 4.14 -21.06 -7.07
C LYS A 99 5.61 -20.86 -7.50
N LYS A 100 5.85 -20.57 -8.78
CA LYS A 100 7.19 -20.34 -9.32
C LYS A 100 7.91 -19.19 -8.61
N TYR A 101 7.20 -18.12 -8.27
CA TYR A 101 7.75 -17.01 -7.50
C TYR A 101 8.16 -17.44 -6.09
N ARG A 102 7.29 -18.16 -5.36
CA ARG A 102 7.60 -18.68 -4.03
C ARG A 102 8.81 -19.63 -4.04
N ASP A 103 8.88 -20.51 -5.03
CA ASP A 103 9.99 -21.44 -5.19
C ASP A 103 11.30 -20.69 -5.47
N LYS A 104 11.28 -19.67 -6.35
CA LYS A 104 12.44 -18.81 -6.62
C LYS A 104 12.92 -18.09 -5.35
N GLN A 105 12.01 -17.55 -4.55
CA GLN A 105 12.38 -16.88 -3.30
C GLN A 105 12.97 -17.83 -2.27
N ARG A 106 12.49 -19.09 -2.23
CA ARG A 106 13.06 -20.13 -1.36
C ARG A 106 14.48 -20.49 -1.80
N MET A 107 14.72 -20.70 -3.08
CA MET A 107 16.06 -20.99 -3.61
C MET A 107 17.03 -19.85 -3.35
N LYS A 108 16.61 -18.60 -3.60
CA LYS A 108 17.45 -17.43 -3.30
C LYS A 108 17.79 -17.32 -1.81
N LYS A 109 16.84 -17.66 -0.92
CA LYS A 109 17.10 -17.70 0.52
C LYS A 109 18.16 -18.76 0.85
N TYR A 110 18.04 -19.96 0.30
CA TYR A 110 19.02 -21.03 0.48
C TYR A 110 20.41 -20.63 -0.03
N GLU A 111 20.50 -20.06 -1.24
CA GLU A 111 21.76 -19.54 -1.81
C GLU A 111 22.41 -18.47 -0.91
N ASN A 112 21.60 -17.56 -0.36
CA ASN A 112 22.10 -16.56 0.57
C ASN A 112 22.60 -17.18 1.88
N GLU A 113 21.92 -18.20 2.41
CA GLU A 113 22.33 -18.93 3.62
C GLU A 113 23.65 -19.66 3.39
N THR A 114 23.82 -20.33 2.24
CA THR A 114 25.09 -21.00 1.90
C THR A 114 26.24 -20.01 1.76
N VAL A 115 26.01 -18.87 1.09
CA VAL A 115 27.04 -17.83 0.96
C VAL A 115 27.39 -17.22 2.32
N LEU A 116 26.40 -17.04 3.21
CA LEU A 116 26.63 -16.56 4.56
C LEU A 116 27.50 -17.53 5.36
N GLU A 117 27.23 -18.83 5.26
CA GLU A 117 28.02 -19.87 5.92
C GLU A 117 29.47 -19.91 5.39
N GLU A 118 29.66 -19.83 4.07
CA GLU A 118 30.99 -19.72 3.45
C GLU A 118 31.75 -18.47 3.91
N LEU A 119 31.08 -17.32 3.99
CA LEU A 119 31.72 -16.08 4.45
C LEU A 119 32.05 -16.15 5.94
N THR A 120 31.18 -16.77 6.75
CA THR A 120 31.39 -16.93 8.18
C THR A 120 32.58 -17.84 8.47
N THR A 121 32.67 -18.98 7.78
CA THR A 121 33.82 -19.89 7.89
C THR A 121 35.12 -19.22 7.46
N LYS A 122 35.14 -18.52 6.32
CA LYS A 122 36.32 -17.73 5.89
C LYS A 122 36.72 -16.66 6.90
N ASN A 123 35.75 -15.95 7.48
CA ASN A 123 36.02 -14.92 8.49
C ASN A 123 36.64 -15.52 9.76
N ASN A 124 36.12 -16.66 10.21
CA ASN A 124 36.66 -17.36 11.38
C ASN A 124 38.09 -17.85 11.14
N ASN A 125 38.38 -18.41 9.96
CA ASN A 125 39.74 -18.84 9.60
C ASN A 125 40.71 -17.64 9.57
N LEU A 126 40.30 -16.50 9.00
CA LEU A 126 41.12 -15.29 8.98
C LEU A 126 41.38 -14.74 10.39
N LYS A 127 40.38 -14.80 11.28
CA LYS A 127 40.55 -14.39 12.68
C LYS A 127 41.53 -15.30 13.42
N GLN A 128 41.47 -16.61 13.21
CA GLN A 128 42.42 -17.55 13.79
C GLN A 128 43.85 -17.25 13.32
N LEU A 129 44.05 -17.11 12.01
CA LEU A 129 45.37 -16.78 11.45
C LEU A 129 45.90 -15.44 11.99
N TYR A 130 45.02 -14.45 12.13
CA TYR A 130 45.38 -13.16 12.72
C TYR A 130 45.83 -13.28 14.18
N GLN A 131 45.13 -14.10 14.99
CA GLN A 131 45.52 -14.38 16.37
C GLN A 131 46.86 -15.12 16.46
N GLU A 132 47.07 -16.12 15.60
CA GLU A 132 48.34 -16.84 15.51
C GLU A 132 49.50 -15.88 15.18
N MET A 133 49.33 -15.02 14.18
CA MET A 133 50.32 -13.99 13.84
C MET A 133 50.60 -13.02 14.99
N LEU A 134 49.57 -12.58 15.71
CA LEU A 134 49.74 -11.73 16.89
C LEU A 134 50.53 -12.42 18.00
N SER A 135 50.27 -13.71 18.24
CA SER A 135 51.02 -14.49 19.22
C SER A 135 52.50 -14.57 18.83
N MET A 136 52.80 -14.92 17.58
CA MET A 136 54.18 -14.99 17.09
C MET A 136 54.90 -13.63 17.20
N LEU A 137 54.21 -12.52 16.92
CA LEU A 137 54.78 -11.18 17.09
C LEU A 137 55.06 -10.85 18.56
N MET A 138 54.21 -11.26 19.48
CA MET A 138 54.41 -11.07 20.93
C MET A 138 55.63 -11.87 21.42
N ASP A 139 55.75 -13.13 20.98
CA ASP A 139 56.88 -14.00 21.34
C ASP A 139 58.21 -13.43 20.82
N LEU A 140 58.24 -12.95 19.57
CA LEU A 140 59.42 -12.30 19.00
C LEU A 140 59.81 -11.02 19.76
N LYS A 141 58.84 -10.16 20.09
CA LYS A 141 59.09 -8.96 20.90
C LYS A 141 59.59 -9.29 22.30
N ALA A 142 59.15 -10.39 22.89
CA ALA A 142 59.64 -10.85 24.19
C ALA A 142 61.09 -11.34 24.11
N GLN A 143 61.50 -11.95 22.99
CA GLN A 143 62.88 -12.39 22.75
C GLN A 143 63.87 -11.23 22.50
N GLU A 144 63.41 -10.11 21.93
CA GLU A 144 64.23 -8.89 21.74
C GLU A 144 64.57 -8.15 23.05
N ASN A 145 64.01 -8.56 24.19
CA ASN A 145 64.29 -7.97 25.51
C ASN A 145 65.07 -8.95 26.40
N PRO A 146 66.38 -9.21 26.12
CA PRO A 146 67.20 -9.90 27.08
C PRO A 146 67.35 -8.99 28.30
N VAL A 147 66.82 -9.43 29.44
CA VAL A 147 67.11 -8.84 30.75
C VAL A 147 68.63 -8.72 30.85
N VAL A 148 69.13 -7.49 30.68
CA VAL A 148 70.51 -7.14 31.00
C VAL A 148 70.65 -7.36 32.49
N LYS A 149 71.12 -8.55 32.86
CA LYS A 149 71.53 -8.83 34.24
C LYS A 149 72.71 -7.91 34.50
N ALA A 150 72.43 -6.78 35.14
CA ALA A 150 73.47 -5.93 35.69
C ALA A 150 74.22 -6.75 36.75
N GLU A 151 75.43 -7.18 36.42
CA GLU A 151 76.34 -7.73 37.41
C GLU A 151 76.66 -6.61 38.42
N PRO A 152 76.54 -6.87 39.73
CA PRO A 152 76.97 -5.91 40.73
C PRO A 152 78.49 -5.80 40.67
N TYR A 153 78.98 -4.61 40.31
CA TYR A 153 80.41 -4.28 40.34
C TYR A 153 80.94 -4.37 41.79
N PRO A 154 82.19 -4.86 41.98
CA PRO A 154 82.80 -5.11 43.28
C PRO A 154 83.05 -3.85 44.11
#